data_AF-A0A812TAU7-F1
#
_entry.id   AF-A0A812TAU7-F1
#
_cell.length_a   1.000
_cell.length_b   1.000
_cell.length_c   1.000
_cell.angle_alpha   90.00
_cell.angle_beta   90.00
_cell.angle_gamma   90.00
#
_symmetry.space_group_name_H-M   'P 1'
#
loop_
_entity.id
_entity.type
_entity.pdbx_description
1 polymer ?
#
loop_
_entity_poly.entity_id
_entity_poly.type
_entity_poly.pdbx_seq_one_letter_code
_entity_poly.pdbx_strand_id
1 'polypeptide(L)'
;MRLCLWTAILGLARCTNVSVGITLPAVNTSSTAAAVSKGGIAAAAAEAAGASKDEVIQNAAMIAGQAAAEEARTAGEPEVRVEAQAANAAQAAALRAGATGNEAAEAGGETAVLVAGQVSAPPALLADAFSIVNGTGCLNWWGDGCAAITDHDACLSSRDGGDLAEINGVKVFGEPCVWCGGEKCGATDSLCVPRNKGSTLHSGMEVASCTGGSGLSETSAAAQWSEIPASLKAGGFPQRELFFVPKKSQSVAGKGAGGACRGASAQDASNLDPSKRNYYATWTAATLKECLEICSWKQDCTGVEFSENHSYCEVWNVPIHFTDPAAGNYECYVAYPESGQPDGIKWRASGGLSTESIAEPTSTNLTLEVVLGAVILLGIVVAILCACRRWKKKPRKAKAEAARKRGLDIDQHAGDAVGSGDEMQPLVNGAFDYSSPTSSLASGYGGSAWNQSAPFSFAPAGSQAGQASYEPLAQGSQPMDPYRDPQAGSQTTYLQQLRQWLQDYEAARFRELAQLQANAQARFGYADGVAGGSGVPANL
;
A
#
# COMPACT_ATOMS: atom_id res chain seq x y z
N MET A 1 -77.25 28.31 -36.35
CA MET A 1 -76.08 28.82 -35.60
C MET A 1 -75.74 27.82 -34.51
N ARG A 2 -74.51 27.27 -34.52
CA ARG A 2 -73.93 26.15 -33.72
C ARG A 2 -73.50 24.90 -34.53
N LEU A 3 -73.30 25.03 -35.84
CA LEU A 3 -72.64 24.00 -36.66
C LEU A 3 -71.45 24.52 -37.51
N CYS A 4 -70.94 25.73 -37.22
CA CYS A 4 -69.85 26.36 -37.99
C CYS A 4 -68.58 26.65 -37.18
N LEU A 5 -68.38 26.02 -36.01
CA LEU A 5 -67.21 26.30 -35.16
C LEU A 5 -66.27 25.10 -34.93
N TRP A 6 -66.53 23.94 -35.55
CA TRP A 6 -65.69 22.74 -35.40
C TRP A 6 -64.81 22.42 -36.61
N THR A 7 -64.99 23.10 -37.74
CA THR A 7 -64.19 22.87 -38.96
C THR A 7 -62.95 23.75 -39.09
N ALA A 8 -62.71 24.67 -38.15
CA ALA A 8 -61.56 25.60 -38.19
C ALA A 8 -60.34 25.14 -37.35
N ILE A 9 -60.43 24.04 -36.58
CA ILE A 9 -59.35 23.58 -35.69
C ILE A 9 -58.57 22.38 -36.29
N LEU A 10 -59.07 21.72 -37.34
CA LEU A 10 -58.40 20.58 -38.00
C LEU A 10 -57.62 20.96 -39.28
N GLY A 11 -57.54 22.25 -39.62
CA GLY A 11 -57.06 22.73 -40.92
C GLY A 11 -55.67 23.37 -40.98
N LEU A 12 -54.99 23.60 -39.85
CA LEU A 12 -53.72 24.34 -39.84
C LEU A 12 -52.74 23.78 -38.80
N ALA A 13 -51.94 22.81 -39.24
CA ALA A 13 -50.50 22.69 -38.94
C ALA A 13 -50.03 21.25 -39.25
N ARG A 14 -50.13 20.88 -40.54
CA ARG A 14 -49.22 19.91 -41.15
C ARG A 14 -47.82 20.53 -41.10
N CYS A 15 -47.12 20.36 -39.99
CA CYS A 15 -45.69 20.59 -39.95
C CYS A 15 -45.01 19.40 -40.64
N THR A 16 -44.22 19.74 -41.63
CA THR A 16 -43.32 18.88 -42.39
C THR A 16 -42.53 17.96 -41.45
N ASN A 17 -42.79 16.65 -41.53
CA ASN A 17 -41.81 15.64 -41.14
C ASN A 17 -40.65 15.72 -42.13
N VAL A 18 -39.71 16.63 -41.88
CA VAL A 18 -38.38 16.54 -42.46
C VAL A 18 -37.71 15.34 -41.80
N SER A 19 -37.88 14.17 -42.41
CA SER A 19 -37.03 13.03 -42.10
C SER A 19 -35.63 13.41 -42.59
N VAL A 20 -34.81 13.94 -41.69
CA VAL A 20 -33.36 14.01 -41.94
C VAL A 20 -32.90 12.56 -41.93
N GLY A 21 -32.91 11.94 -43.10
CA GLY A 21 -32.28 10.65 -43.32
C GLY A 21 -30.78 10.83 -43.14
N ILE A 22 -30.31 10.79 -41.90
CA ILE A 22 -28.90 10.55 -41.62
C ILE A 22 -28.68 9.09 -42.02
N THR A 23 -28.32 8.87 -43.29
CA THR A 23 -27.85 7.57 -43.74
C THR A 23 -26.51 7.37 -43.05
N LEU A 24 -26.53 6.68 -41.91
CA LEU A 24 -25.31 6.25 -41.26
C LEU A 24 -24.56 5.36 -42.27
N PRO A 25 -23.28 5.64 -42.53
CA PRO A 25 -22.47 4.82 -43.41
C PRO A 25 -22.46 3.38 -42.91
N ALA A 26 -22.57 2.41 -43.83
CA ALA A 26 -22.63 1.00 -43.49
C ALA A 26 -21.42 0.60 -42.63
N VAL A 27 -21.70 0.09 -41.42
CA VAL A 27 -20.69 -0.50 -40.54
C VAL A 27 -20.13 -1.75 -41.24
N ASN A 28 -18.80 -1.90 -41.26
CA ASN A 28 -18.19 -3.11 -41.79
C ASN A 28 -18.65 -4.31 -40.97
N THR A 29 -19.50 -5.15 -41.54
CA THR A 29 -20.16 -6.26 -40.82
C THR A 29 -19.20 -7.41 -40.49
N SER A 30 -18.06 -7.49 -41.17
CA SER A 30 -17.09 -8.57 -41.01
C SER A 30 -16.25 -8.44 -39.73
N SER A 31 -15.84 -7.22 -39.37
CA SER A 31 -15.05 -6.92 -38.17
C SER A 31 -15.88 -7.15 -36.90
N THR A 32 -17.11 -6.64 -36.87
CA THR A 32 -18.03 -6.81 -35.74
C THR A 32 -18.32 -8.29 -35.47
N ALA A 33 -18.45 -9.13 -36.50
CA ALA A 33 -18.70 -10.55 -36.32
C ALA A 33 -17.54 -11.26 -35.61
N ALA A 34 -16.29 -10.91 -35.93
CA ALA A 34 -15.09 -11.47 -35.28
C ALA A 34 -14.99 -11.02 -33.81
N ALA A 35 -15.24 -9.74 -33.54
CA ALA A 35 -15.27 -9.19 -32.19
C ALA A 35 -16.35 -9.86 -31.31
N VAL A 36 -17.56 -10.03 -31.84
CA VAL A 36 -18.65 -10.71 -31.13
C VAL A 36 -18.34 -12.19 -30.90
N SER A 37 -17.63 -12.85 -31.82
CA SER A 37 -17.17 -14.23 -31.62
C SER A 37 -16.20 -14.34 -30.43
N LYS A 38 -15.30 -13.36 -30.25
CA LYS A 38 -14.41 -13.33 -29.08
C LYS A 38 -15.19 -13.16 -27.78
N GLY A 39 -16.21 -12.30 -27.77
CA GLY A 39 -17.13 -12.17 -26.63
C GLY A 39 -17.86 -13.47 -26.29
N GLY A 40 -18.31 -14.23 -27.30
CA GLY A 40 -18.93 -15.54 -27.08
C GLY A 40 -17.99 -16.59 -26.47
N ILE A 41 -16.72 -16.59 -26.86
CA ILE A 41 -15.70 -17.47 -26.26
C ILE A 41 -15.48 -17.09 -24.79
N ALA A 42 -15.40 -15.79 -24.50
CA ALA A 42 -15.25 -15.30 -23.14
C ALA A 42 -16.43 -15.65 -22.24
N ALA A 43 -17.66 -15.54 -22.76
CA ALA A 43 -18.87 -15.93 -22.04
C ALA A 43 -18.81 -17.41 -21.63
N ALA A 44 -18.48 -18.30 -22.57
CA ALA A 44 -18.37 -19.73 -22.31
C ALA A 44 -17.25 -20.06 -21.30
N ALA A 45 -16.13 -19.33 -21.35
CA ALA A 45 -15.04 -19.50 -20.39
C ALA A 45 -15.45 -19.05 -18.97
N ALA A 46 -16.15 -17.92 -18.85
CA ALA A 46 -16.66 -17.41 -17.57
C ALA A 46 -17.72 -18.36 -16.97
N GLU A 47 -18.65 -18.87 -17.78
CA GLU A 47 -19.64 -19.85 -17.36
C GLU A 47 -18.98 -21.15 -16.88
N ALA A 48 -17.97 -21.66 -17.61
CA ALA A 48 -17.20 -22.83 -17.19
C ALA A 48 -16.44 -22.63 -15.88
N ALA A 49 -16.11 -21.38 -15.54
CA ALA A 49 -15.49 -21.00 -14.27
C ALA A 49 -16.51 -20.79 -13.12
N GLY A 50 -17.80 -20.97 -13.37
CA GLY A 50 -18.86 -20.78 -12.37
C GLY A 50 -19.21 -19.31 -12.09
N ALA A 51 -18.90 -18.40 -13.01
CA ALA A 51 -19.26 -16.99 -12.89
C ALA A 51 -20.80 -16.81 -12.89
N SER A 52 -21.26 -15.76 -12.22
CA SER A 52 -22.67 -15.38 -12.23
C SER A 52 -23.11 -14.93 -13.64
N LYS A 53 -24.42 -14.99 -13.90
CA LYS A 53 -24.98 -14.58 -15.20
C LYS A 53 -24.59 -13.14 -15.58
N ASP A 54 -24.60 -12.23 -14.61
CA ASP A 54 -24.26 -10.82 -14.84
C ASP A 54 -22.78 -10.64 -15.19
N GLU A 55 -21.88 -11.38 -14.51
CA GLU A 55 -20.45 -11.40 -14.83
C GLU A 55 -20.17 -11.98 -16.22
N VAL A 56 -20.90 -13.03 -16.61
CA VAL A 56 -20.80 -13.62 -17.96
C VAL A 56 -21.21 -12.60 -19.03
N ILE A 57 -22.30 -11.86 -18.81
CA ILE A 57 -22.79 -10.82 -19.73
C ILE A 57 -21.79 -9.66 -19.83
N GLN A 58 -21.30 -9.15 -18.70
CA GLN A 58 -20.35 -8.02 -18.66
C GLN A 58 -19.01 -8.40 -19.31
N ASN A 59 -18.47 -9.58 -19.00
CA ASN A 59 -17.22 -10.05 -19.61
C ASN A 59 -17.34 -10.22 -21.13
N ALA A 60 -18.45 -10.79 -21.60
CA ALA A 60 -18.72 -10.96 -23.03
C ALA A 60 -18.78 -9.62 -23.76
N ALA A 61 -19.50 -8.65 -23.18
CA ALA A 61 -19.67 -7.31 -23.72
C ALA A 61 -18.35 -6.55 -23.79
N MET A 62 -17.61 -6.50 -22.68
CA MET A 62 -16.34 -5.78 -22.58
C MET A 62 -15.30 -6.29 -23.59
N ILE A 63 -15.14 -7.61 -23.69
CA ILE A 63 -14.14 -8.22 -24.60
C ILE A 63 -14.50 -7.98 -26.06
N ALA A 64 -15.78 -8.13 -26.44
CA ALA A 64 -16.21 -7.85 -27.81
C ALA A 64 -16.06 -6.35 -28.14
N GLY A 65 -16.43 -5.48 -27.21
CA GLY A 65 -16.31 -4.04 -27.38
C GLY A 65 -14.87 -3.56 -27.58
N GLN A 66 -13.95 -4.00 -26.72
CA GLN A 66 -12.53 -3.66 -26.82
C GLN A 66 -11.90 -4.20 -28.12
N ALA A 67 -12.25 -5.44 -28.52
CA ALA A 67 -11.76 -6.02 -29.76
C ALA A 67 -12.21 -5.23 -30.99
N ALA A 68 -13.48 -4.80 -31.03
CA ALA A 68 -14.00 -3.97 -32.10
C ALA A 68 -13.36 -2.57 -32.12
N ALA A 69 -13.10 -1.98 -30.94
CA ALA A 69 -12.41 -0.70 -30.84
C ALA A 69 -10.97 -0.77 -31.38
N GLU A 70 -10.19 -1.80 -31.00
CA GLU A 70 -8.82 -1.99 -31.48
C GLU A 70 -8.77 -2.16 -33.01
N GLU A 71 -9.69 -2.94 -33.57
CA GLU A 71 -9.79 -3.14 -35.02
C GLU A 71 -10.16 -1.85 -35.76
N ALA A 72 -11.15 -1.10 -35.25
CA ALA A 72 -11.56 0.19 -35.81
C ALA A 72 -10.41 1.21 -35.80
N ARG A 73 -9.66 1.29 -34.69
CA ARG A 73 -8.46 2.15 -34.58
C ARG A 73 -7.37 1.74 -35.56
N THR A 74 -7.12 0.44 -35.70
CA THR A 74 -6.14 -0.11 -36.65
C THR A 74 -6.53 0.20 -38.10
N ALA A 75 -7.83 0.22 -38.40
CA ALA A 75 -8.36 0.62 -39.69
C ALA A 75 -8.32 2.14 -39.94
N GLY A 76 -7.87 2.95 -38.97
CA GLY A 76 -7.83 4.41 -39.07
C GLY A 76 -9.21 5.06 -39.06
N GLU A 77 -10.22 4.40 -38.46
CA GLU A 77 -11.56 4.97 -38.32
C GLU A 77 -11.53 6.15 -37.33
N PRO A 78 -12.35 7.20 -37.55
CA PRO A 78 -12.50 8.30 -36.60
C PRO A 78 -13.08 7.81 -35.26
N GLU A 79 -12.73 8.45 -34.15
CA GLU A 79 -13.07 7.97 -32.80
C GLU A 79 -14.56 7.74 -32.56
N VAL A 80 -15.42 8.62 -33.09
CA VAL A 80 -16.88 8.45 -33.01
C VAL A 80 -17.34 7.12 -33.62
N ARG A 81 -16.64 6.62 -34.65
CA ARG A 81 -16.90 5.30 -35.24
C ARG A 81 -16.28 4.17 -34.42
N VAL A 82 -15.13 4.39 -33.79
CA VAL A 82 -14.51 3.42 -32.86
C VAL A 82 -15.46 3.14 -31.70
N GLU A 83 -15.98 4.18 -31.05
CA GLU A 83 -16.96 4.09 -29.96
C GLU A 83 -18.24 3.37 -30.41
N ALA A 84 -18.80 3.74 -31.56
CA ALA A 84 -20.00 3.13 -32.09
C ALA A 84 -19.80 1.64 -32.44
N GLN A 85 -18.64 1.26 -33.00
CA GLN A 85 -18.33 -0.14 -33.29
C GLN A 85 -18.15 -0.95 -32.00
N ALA A 86 -17.48 -0.38 -30.99
CA ALA A 86 -17.35 -1.00 -29.68
C ALA A 86 -18.70 -1.24 -29.01
N ALA A 87 -19.58 -0.23 -28.98
CA ALA A 87 -20.91 -0.32 -28.39
C ALA A 87 -21.76 -1.42 -29.04
N ASN A 88 -21.78 -1.45 -30.39
CA ASN A 88 -22.53 -2.44 -31.15
C ASN A 88 -22.01 -3.87 -30.94
N ALA A 89 -20.69 -4.05 -30.89
CA ALA A 89 -20.09 -5.35 -30.64
C ALA A 89 -20.37 -5.84 -29.22
N ALA A 90 -20.26 -4.96 -28.22
CA ALA A 90 -20.57 -5.25 -26.83
C ALA A 90 -22.05 -5.66 -26.65
N GLN A 91 -22.98 -4.89 -27.21
CA GLN A 91 -24.42 -5.20 -27.16
C GLN A 91 -24.73 -6.56 -27.81
N ALA A 92 -24.16 -6.83 -28.99
CA ALA A 92 -24.36 -8.10 -29.68
C ALA A 92 -23.79 -9.31 -28.90
N ALA A 93 -22.66 -9.13 -28.22
CA ALA A 93 -22.08 -10.17 -27.37
C ALA A 93 -22.90 -10.41 -26.09
N ALA A 94 -23.38 -9.35 -25.44
CA ALA A 94 -24.28 -9.44 -24.29
C ALA A 94 -25.56 -10.23 -24.62
N LEU A 95 -26.19 -9.94 -25.77
CA LEU A 95 -27.37 -10.68 -26.23
C LEU A 95 -27.09 -12.18 -26.42
N ARG A 96 -25.90 -12.54 -26.95
CA ARG A 96 -25.50 -13.95 -27.10
C ARG A 96 -25.22 -14.63 -25.76
N ALA A 97 -24.79 -13.87 -24.76
CA ALA A 97 -24.61 -14.33 -23.38
C ALA A 97 -25.93 -14.43 -22.60
N GLY A 98 -27.09 -14.19 -23.23
CA GLY A 98 -28.41 -14.33 -22.60
C GLY A 98 -28.90 -13.08 -21.86
N ALA A 99 -28.31 -11.92 -22.16
CA ALA A 99 -28.83 -10.63 -21.72
C ALA A 99 -30.18 -10.31 -22.40
N THR A 100 -31.04 -9.60 -21.70
CA THR A 100 -32.21 -8.94 -22.28
C THR A 100 -31.79 -7.79 -23.19
N GLY A 101 -32.73 -7.29 -24.01
CA GLY A 101 -32.44 -6.14 -24.88
C GLY A 101 -31.97 -4.89 -24.12
N ASN A 102 -32.47 -4.67 -22.90
CA ASN A 102 -32.10 -3.54 -22.06
C ASN A 102 -30.71 -3.74 -21.43
N GLU A 103 -30.45 -4.92 -20.83
CA GLU A 103 -29.14 -5.28 -20.26
C GLU A 103 -28.03 -5.19 -21.32
N ALA A 104 -28.31 -5.64 -22.55
CA ALA A 104 -27.35 -5.56 -23.63
C ALA A 104 -27.09 -4.11 -24.10
N ALA A 105 -28.12 -3.27 -24.13
CA ALA A 105 -27.96 -1.85 -24.47
C ALA A 105 -27.17 -1.10 -23.40
N GLU A 106 -27.40 -1.40 -22.12
CA GLU A 106 -26.64 -0.87 -20.99
C GLU A 106 -25.16 -1.27 -21.08
N ALA A 107 -24.86 -2.56 -21.25
CA ALA A 107 -23.49 -3.05 -21.44
C ALA A 107 -22.78 -2.43 -22.67
N GLY A 108 -23.53 -2.20 -23.76
CA GLY A 108 -23.03 -1.48 -24.93
C GLY A 108 -22.69 -0.01 -24.63
N GLY A 109 -23.53 0.67 -23.85
CA GLY A 109 -23.30 2.04 -23.40
C GLY A 109 -22.08 2.17 -22.47
N GLU A 110 -21.96 1.29 -21.48
CA GLU A 110 -20.81 1.26 -20.56
C GLU A 110 -19.50 1.03 -21.31
N THR A 111 -19.49 0.10 -22.26
CA THR A 111 -18.33 -0.16 -23.11
C THR A 111 -17.96 1.06 -23.95
N ALA A 112 -18.94 1.76 -24.52
CA ALA A 112 -18.70 2.97 -25.32
C ALA A 112 -18.01 4.06 -24.48
N VAL A 113 -18.48 4.29 -23.26
CA VAL A 113 -17.89 5.25 -22.32
C VAL A 113 -16.45 4.86 -21.97
N LEU A 114 -16.20 3.57 -21.70
CA LEU A 114 -14.87 3.06 -21.41
C LEU A 114 -13.90 3.26 -22.59
N VAL A 115 -14.35 2.95 -23.81
CA VAL A 115 -13.56 3.10 -25.04
C VAL A 115 -13.26 4.57 -25.34
N ALA A 116 -14.25 5.46 -25.19
CA ALA A 116 -14.08 6.91 -25.35
C ALA A 116 -13.03 7.47 -24.36
N GLY A 117 -13.03 6.97 -23.11
CA GLY A 117 -12.06 7.36 -22.10
C GLY A 117 -10.61 7.02 -22.47
N GLN A 118 -10.38 5.95 -23.25
CA GLN A 118 -9.03 5.51 -23.63
C GLN A 118 -8.33 6.41 -24.66
N VAL A 119 -9.05 7.30 -25.36
CA VAL A 119 -8.49 8.12 -26.47
C VAL A 119 -8.19 9.55 -26.05
N SER A 120 -8.44 9.87 -24.79
CA SER A 120 -8.21 11.20 -24.23
C SER A 120 -6.76 11.49 -23.79
N ALA A 121 -5.82 10.55 -23.96
CA ALA A 121 -4.40 10.80 -23.75
C ALA A 121 -3.68 10.97 -25.10
N PRO A 122 -3.23 12.19 -25.48
CA PRO A 122 -2.32 12.36 -26.60
C PRO A 122 -1.08 11.47 -26.41
N PRO A 123 -0.53 10.82 -27.45
CA PRO A 123 0.70 10.04 -27.33
C PRO A 123 1.91 10.83 -26.81
N ALA A 124 1.86 12.17 -26.90
CA ALA A 124 2.90 13.08 -26.39
C ALA A 124 2.66 13.56 -24.94
N LEU A 125 1.53 13.16 -24.34
CA LEU A 125 1.18 13.38 -22.94
C LEU A 125 0.40 12.15 -22.43
N LEU A 126 0.95 10.95 -22.65
CA LEU A 126 1.02 10.02 -21.53
C LEU A 126 1.92 10.72 -20.51
N ALA A 127 1.37 11.75 -19.85
CA ALA A 127 1.80 12.17 -18.55
C ALA A 127 1.77 10.86 -17.79
N ASP A 128 2.99 10.33 -17.59
CA ASP A 128 3.29 9.15 -16.84
C ASP A 128 2.21 9.02 -15.77
N ALA A 129 1.38 7.96 -15.82
CA ALA A 129 0.23 7.82 -14.92
C ALA A 129 0.68 7.87 -13.44
N PHE A 130 1.99 7.80 -13.21
CA PHE A 130 2.71 7.91 -11.96
C PHE A 130 3.34 9.30 -11.72
N SER A 131 3.47 10.17 -12.72
CA SER A 131 3.71 11.62 -12.61
C SER A 131 2.43 12.34 -12.16
N ILE A 132 1.90 11.86 -11.03
CA ILE A 132 0.68 12.31 -10.38
C ILE A 132 0.77 13.80 -9.99
N VAL A 133 1.99 14.32 -9.85
CA VAL A 133 2.31 15.72 -9.57
C VAL A 133 3.17 16.27 -10.71
N ASN A 134 2.65 17.26 -11.43
CA ASN A 134 3.37 17.89 -12.53
C ASN A 134 4.71 18.46 -12.06
N GLY A 135 5.78 18.11 -12.77
CA GLY A 135 7.13 18.63 -12.50
C GLY A 135 7.90 17.88 -11.41
N THR A 136 7.49 16.67 -11.02
CA THR A 136 8.27 15.78 -10.14
C THR A 136 8.89 14.59 -10.87
N GLY A 137 8.71 14.47 -12.20
CA GLY A 137 9.21 13.35 -13.01
C GLY A 137 10.74 13.17 -12.98
N CYS A 138 11.49 14.23 -12.65
CA CYS A 138 12.95 14.15 -12.47
C CYS A 138 13.37 13.63 -11.08
N LEU A 139 12.46 13.53 -10.12
CA LEU A 139 12.77 13.19 -8.73
C LEU A 139 12.73 11.68 -8.53
N ASN A 140 13.61 11.19 -7.67
CA ASN A 140 13.69 9.78 -7.32
C ASN A 140 12.46 9.34 -6.50
N TRP A 141 11.85 8.22 -6.87
CA TRP A 141 10.86 7.57 -6.01
C TRP A 141 11.54 6.97 -4.79
N TRP A 142 11.05 7.34 -3.61
CA TRP A 142 11.49 6.76 -2.34
C TRP A 142 10.39 5.91 -1.73
N GLY A 143 10.50 4.59 -1.85
CA GLY A 143 9.38 3.70 -1.53
C GLY A 143 9.09 3.49 -0.05
N ASP A 144 10.00 3.91 0.86
CA ASP A 144 9.68 4.00 2.29
C ASP A 144 8.97 5.32 2.66
N GLY A 145 8.68 6.16 1.65
CA GLY A 145 8.16 7.50 1.81
C GLY A 145 9.20 8.52 2.28
N CYS A 146 8.93 9.81 2.06
CA CYS A 146 9.87 10.88 2.43
C CYS A 146 10.22 10.86 3.92
N ALA A 147 9.30 10.41 4.78
CA ALA A 147 9.46 10.34 6.23
C ALA A 147 10.62 9.45 6.70
N ALA A 148 11.04 8.49 5.88
CA ALA A 148 12.16 7.59 6.16
C ALA A 148 13.52 8.18 5.79
N ILE A 149 13.55 9.31 5.06
CA ILE A 149 14.78 9.93 4.60
C ILE A 149 15.35 10.80 5.73
N THR A 150 16.57 10.49 6.17
CA THR A 150 17.32 11.28 7.15
C THR A 150 18.48 12.05 6.54
N ASP A 151 18.74 11.86 5.25
CA ASP A 151 19.79 12.52 4.50
C ASP A 151 19.24 13.70 3.70
N HIS A 152 19.95 14.81 3.72
CA HIS A 152 19.54 16.07 3.09
C HIS A 152 19.40 15.94 1.58
N ASP A 153 20.44 15.46 0.91
CA ASP A 153 20.53 15.44 -0.54
C ASP A 153 19.61 14.36 -1.12
N ALA A 154 19.47 13.23 -0.43
CA ALA A 154 18.45 12.22 -0.73
C ALA A 154 17.04 12.82 -0.63
N CYS A 155 16.75 13.65 0.38
CA CYS A 155 15.44 14.28 0.52
C CYS A 155 15.17 15.23 -0.63
N LEU A 156 16.11 16.12 -0.97
CA LEU A 156 15.93 17.12 -2.04
C LEU A 156 15.96 16.56 -3.47
N SER A 157 16.40 15.31 -3.64
CA SER A 157 16.36 14.60 -4.92
C SER A 157 15.21 13.61 -5.03
N SER A 158 14.32 13.53 -4.02
CA SER A 158 13.28 12.49 -3.97
C SER A 158 11.84 13.04 -3.97
N ARG A 159 10.92 12.16 -4.35
CA ARG A 159 9.47 12.24 -4.19
C ARG A 159 8.96 11.02 -3.43
N ASP A 160 7.83 11.17 -2.78
CA ASP A 160 7.25 10.11 -1.95
C ASP A 160 6.77 8.94 -2.82
N GLY A 161 7.31 7.74 -2.60
CA GLY A 161 6.90 6.50 -3.25
C GLY A 161 6.28 5.49 -2.30
N GLY A 162 5.84 5.92 -1.11
CA GLY A 162 5.28 5.03 -0.09
C GLY A 162 4.08 4.21 -0.59
N ASP A 163 3.74 3.15 0.12
CA ASP A 163 2.53 2.35 -0.18
C ASP A 163 1.22 3.09 0.17
N LEU A 164 1.31 4.19 0.94
CA LEU A 164 0.16 5.02 1.27
C LEU A 164 0.00 6.16 0.26
N ALA A 165 -1.09 6.16 -0.51
CA ALA A 165 -1.40 7.30 -1.39
C ALA A 165 -1.76 8.57 -0.61
N GLU A 166 -2.43 8.40 0.52
CA GLU A 166 -2.95 9.48 1.37
C GLU A 166 -2.68 9.20 2.86
N ILE A 167 -2.42 10.27 3.60
CA ILE A 167 -2.28 10.23 5.06
C ILE A 167 -3.27 11.26 5.62
N ASN A 168 -4.22 10.81 6.43
CA ASN A 168 -5.28 11.65 7.00
C ASN A 168 -6.09 12.43 5.93
N GLY A 169 -6.38 11.80 4.80
CA GLY A 169 -7.11 12.42 3.67
C GLY A 169 -6.29 13.44 2.86
N VAL A 170 -4.98 13.53 3.12
CA VAL A 170 -4.05 14.35 2.35
C VAL A 170 -3.23 13.44 1.46
N LYS A 171 -3.27 13.70 0.15
CA LYS A 171 -2.47 13.02 -0.84
C LYS A 171 -0.98 13.30 -0.64
N VAL A 172 -0.20 12.23 -0.47
CA VAL A 172 1.25 12.30 -0.24
C VAL A 172 2.07 11.62 -1.34
N PHE A 173 1.54 10.58 -1.97
CA PHE A 173 2.28 9.84 -2.98
C PHE A 173 2.57 10.69 -4.22
N GLY A 174 3.82 10.65 -4.67
CA GLY A 174 4.34 11.42 -5.80
C GLY A 174 4.64 12.88 -5.47
N GLU A 175 4.31 13.34 -4.26
CA GLU A 175 4.66 14.68 -3.81
C GLU A 175 6.18 14.80 -3.65
N PRO A 176 6.78 15.95 -4.02
CA PRO A 176 8.18 16.19 -3.76
C PRO A 176 8.42 16.16 -2.25
N CYS A 177 9.56 15.60 -1.85
CA CYS A 177 9.96 15.61 -0.46
C CYS A 177 10.39 17.03 -0.02
N VAL A 178 10.24 17.31 1.27
CA VAL A 178 10.59 18.59 1.91
C VAL A 178 11.52 18.31 3.06
N TRP A 179 12.71 18.90 3.00
CA TRP A 179 13.68 18.88 4.07
C TRP A 179 13.38 19.97 5.10
N CYS A 180 13.38 19.61 6.39
CA CYS A 180 13.07 20.51 7.49
C CYS A 180 14.32 21.11 8.17
N GLY A 181 15.38 21.38 7.40
CA GLY A 181 16.59 22.03 7.91
C GLY A 181 17.43 21.18 8.87
N GLY A 182 17.27 19.85 8.85
CA GLY A 182 17.90 18.93 9.81
C GLY A 182 17.19 18.88 11.15
N GLU A 183 16.07 19.58 11.29
CA GLU A 183 15.18 19.51 12.44
C GLU A 183 13.95 18.63 12.14
N LYS A 184 13.21 18.31 13.20
CA LYS A 184 11.98 17.53 13.11
C LYS A 184 10.91 18.28 12.31
N CYS A 185 10.33 17.61 11.32
CA CYS A 185 9.19 18.11 10.56
C CYS A 185 7.92 18.08 11.41
N GLY A 186 7.68 19.17 12.15
CA GLY A 186 6.49 19.33 12.98
C GLY A 186 6.46 18.36 14.16
N ALA A 187 5.38 17.60 14.30
CA ALA A 187 5.18 16.65 15.41
C ALA A 187 5.85 15.28 15.17
N THR A 188 6.41 15.04 13.99
CA THR A 188 7.07 13.77 13.65
C THR A 188 8.58 13.87 13.85
N ASP A 189 9.21 12.76 14.20
CA ASP A 189 10.68 12.69 14.32
C ASP A 189 11.40 12.68 12.95
N SER A 190 10.66 12.74 11.85
CA SER A 190 11.18 12.76 10.48
C SER A 190 11.85 14.09 10.16
N LEU A 191 13.00 14.05 9.49
CA LEU A 191 13.72 15.24 9.01
C LEU A 191 13.29 15.66 7.59
N CYS A 192 12.59 14.75 6.92
CA CYS A 192 12.08 14.89 5.57
C CYS A 192 10.61 14.46 5.54
N VAL A 193 9.73 15.20 4.86
CA VAL A 193 8.29 14.86 4.74
C VAL A 193 7.75 15.15 3.35
N PRO A 194 6.65 14.52 2.92
CA PRO A 194 5.99 14.89 1.67
C PRO A 194 5.47 16.33 1.74
N ARG A 195 5.57 17.09 0.65
CA ARG A 195 5.17 18.50 0.61
C ARG A 195 3.78 18.78 1.16
N ASN A 196 2.78 17.98 0.78
CA ASN A 196 1.41 18.18 1.26
C ASN A 196 1.20 17.83 2.74
N LYS A 197 2.09 17.03 3.34
CA LYS A 197 2.06 16.69 4.77
C LYS A 197 2.73 17.76 5.63
N GLY A 198 3.65 18.53 5.04
CA GLY A 198 4.30 19.64 5.71
C GLY A 198 3.28 20.67 6.17
N SER A 199 3.44 21.15 7.41
CA SER A 199 2.82 22.42 7.84
C SER A 199 3.23 23.54 6.87
N THR A 200 2.53 24.69 6.89
CA THR A 200 2.91 25.90 6.14
C THR A 200 4.43 26.03 6.06
N LEU A 201 5.01 26.01 4.84
CA LEU A 201 6.46 26.01 4.67
C LEU A 201 7.08 27.19 5.43
N HIS A 202 7.92 26.90 6.42
CA HIS A 202 8.59 27.93 7.23
C HIS A 202 9.96 28.26 6.63
N SER A 203 10.56 29.38 7.06
CA SER A 203 11.93 29.73 6.67
C SER A 203 12.90 28.61 7.06
N GLY A 204 13.69 28.13 6.11
CA GLY A 204 14.65 27.03 6.32
C GLY A 204 14.16 25.66 5.84
N MET A 205 12.92 25.54 5.35
CA MET A 205 12.47 24.34 4.66
C MET A 205 12.84 24.41 3.17
N GLU A 206 13.33 23.29 2.64
CA GLU A 206 13.74 23.14 1.24
C GLU A 206 12.89 22.06 0.57
N VAL A 207 12.31 22.37 -0.58
CA VAL A 207 11.43 21.46 -1.32
C VAL A 207 12.21 20.86 -2.48
N ALA A 208 12.19 19.53 -2.60
CA ALA A 208 12.74 18.82 -3.75
C ALA A 208 12.14 19.38 -5.04
N SER A 209 12.99 19.69 -6.01
CA SER A 209 12.54 20.27 -7.27
C SER A 209 13.48 19.95 -8.42
N CYS A 210 12.95 19.96 -9.64
CA CYS A 210 13.72 19.75 -10.86
C CYS A 210 14.60 20.95 -11.28
N THR A 211 14.69 22.01 -10.46
CA THR A 211 15.23 23.31 -10.91
C THR A 211 16.76 23.37 -11.01
N GLY A 212 17.47 22.29 -10.66
CA GLY A 212 18.94 22.21 -10.71
C GLY A 212 19.56 21.70 -12.02
N GLY A 213 18.78 21.19 -12.98
CA GLY A 213 19.31 20.56 -14.20
C GLY A 213 18.74 21.17 -15.47
N SER A 214 19.55 21.95 -16.19
CA SER A 214 19.23 22.41 -17.54
C SER A 214 19.16 21.22 -18.50
N GLY A 215 18.04 20.51 -18.53
CA GLY A 215 17.76 19.46 -19.52
C GLY A 215 18.22 18.04 -19.16
N LEU A 216 18.31 17.68 -17.87
CA LEU A 216 18.34 16.27 -17.51
C LEU A 216 17.00 15.65 -17.90
N SER A 217 17.00 14.86 -18.96
CA SER A 217 15.92 13.93 -19.29
C SER A 217 15.56 13.15 -18.03
N GLU A 218 14.28 12.86 -17.81
CA GLU A 218 13.75 12.10 -16.66
C GLU A 218 14.55 10.81 -16.35
N THR A 219 15.26 10.27 -17.35
CA THR A 219 16.16 9.10 -17.24
C THR A 219 17.51 9.34 -16.56
N SER A 220 17.93 10.58 -16.33
CA SER A 220 19.33 10.92 -15.96
C SER A 220 19.53 11.48 -14.55
N ALA A 221 18.45 11.71 -13.79
CA ALA A 221 18.51 12.16 -12.40
C ALA A 221 18.35 11.02 -11.38
N ALA A 222 18.21 9.77 -11.86
CA ALA A 222 18.22 8.59 -11.02
C ALA A 222 19.55 8.49 -10.28
N ALA A 223 19.58 8.91 -9.01
CA ALA A 223 20.70 8.56 -8.14
C ALA A 223 20.80 7.04 -8.19
N GLN A 224 21.95 6.52 -8.64
CA GLN A 224 22.09 5.08 -8.80
C GLN A 224 21.88 4.45 -7.42
N TRP A 225 20.94 3.51 -7.27
CA TRP A 225 20.72 2.81 -5.99
C TRP A 225 22.00 2.24 -5.41
N SER A 226 22.97 1.91 -6.27
CA SER A 226 24.31 1.46 -5.87
C SER A 226 25.10 2.47 -5.04
N GLU A 227 24.83 3.77 -5.17
CA GLU A 227 25.48 4.86 -4.44
C GLU A 227 24.82 5.16 -3.10
N ILE A 228 23.56 4.73 -2.90
CA ILE A 228 22.86 4.90 -1.62
C ILE A 228 23.58 4.06 -0.56
N PRO A 229 24.01 4.66 0.57
CA PRO A 229 24.60 3.93 1.68
C PRO A 229 23.72 2.76 2.12
N ALA A 230 24.33 1.59 2.37
CA ALA A 230 23.60 0.38 2.76
C ALA A 230 22.69 0.58 4.00
N SER A 231 23.04 1.51 4.90
CA SER A 231 22.22 1.89 6.05
C SER A 231 20.88 2.50 5.68
N LEU A 232 20.80 3.20 4.53
CA LEU A 232 19.58 3.85 4.04
C LEU A 232 18.72 2.92 3.18
N LYS A 233 19.33 1.94 2.48
CA LYS A 233 18.60 1.03 1.56
C LYS A 233 17.50 0.20 2.22
N ALA A 234 17.67 -0.11 3.51
CA ALA A 234 16.88 -1.15 4.16
C ALA A 234 16.29 -0.74 5.51
N GLY A 235 16.37 0.54 5.90
CA GLY A 235 16.01 0.94 7.27
C GLY A 235 16.75 0.12 8.34
N GLY A 236 17.95 -0.39 8.02
CA GLY A 236 18.76 -1.25 8.89
C GLY A 236 18.48 -2.76 8.82
N PHE A 237 17.57 -3.24 7.97
CA PHE A 237 17.36 -4.68 7.79
C PHE A 237 18.46 -5.33 6.93
N PRO A 238 18.88 -6.58 7.21
CA PRO A 238 19.80 -7.30 6.36
C PRO A 238 19.15 -7.68 5.03
N GLN A 239 19.96 -7.72 3.97
CA GLN A 239 19.55 -8.23 2.67
C GLN A 239 19.13 -9.69 2.78
N ARG A 240 18.03 -10.05 2.10
CA ARG A 240 17.54 -11.43 2.00
C ARG A 240 18.03 -12.07 0.70
N GLU A 241 18.38 -13.36 0.76
CA GLU A 241 18.61 -14.16 -0.44
C GLU A 241 17.25 -14.60 -1.00
N LEU A 242 16.82 -13.93 -2.07
CA LEU A 242 15.56 -14.21 -2.76
C LEU A 242 15.82 -14.77 -4.16
N PHE A 243 15.02 -15.75 -4.53
CA PHE A 243 14.93 -16.28 -5.88
C PHE A 243 13.75 -15.63 -6.60
N PHE A 244 13.97 -15.13 -7.81
CA PHE A 244 12.96 -14.42 -8.58
C PHE A 244 12.53 -15.22 -9.80
N VAL A 245 11.21 -15.40 -9.94
CA VAL A 245 10.60 -16.12 -11.06
C VAL A 245 9.84 -15.12 -11.93
N PRO A 246 10.17 -14.99 -13.23
CA PRO A 246 9.40 -14.14 -14.12
C PRO A 246 7.98 -14.68 -14.24
N LYS A 247 7.00 -13.83 -13.94
CA LYS A 247 5.60 -14.14 -14.12
C LYS A 247 5.21 -13.74 -15.53
N LYS A 248 5.20 -14.72 -16.43
CA LYS A 248 4.80 -14.48 -17.81
C LYS A 248 3.32 -14.16 -17.83
N SER A 249 2.96 -13.05 -18.49
CA SER A 249 1.57 -12.86 -18.87
C SER A 249 1.14 -14.06 -19.70
N GLN A 250 -0.09 -14.52 -19.49
CA GLN A 250 -0.75 -15.42 -20.44
C GLN A 250 -1.07 -14.62 -21.70
N SER A 251 -0.07 -13.96 -22.28
CA SER A 251 -0.20 -13.16 -23.47
C SER A 251 -0.60 -14.09 -24.60
N VAL A 252 -1.69 -13.69 -25.23
CA VAL A 252 -2.11 -14.11 -26.56
C VAL A 252 -0.87 -14.16 -27.45
N ALA A 253 -0.57 -15.34 -28.00
CA ALA A 253 0.65 -15.60 -28.75
C ALA A 253 0.95 -14.48 -29.77
N GLY A 254 2.04 -13.72 -29.54
CA GLY A 254 2.58 -12.77 -30.54
C GLY A 254 2.72 -11.30 -30.14
N LYS A 255 2.30 -10.86 -28.94
CA LYS A 255 2.63 -9.52 -28.40
C LYS A 255 3.63 -9.64 -27.25
N GLY A 256 4.62 -8.74 -27.21
CA GLY A 256 5.86 -8.83 -26.41
C GLY A 256 5.68 -9.26 -24.95
N ALA A 257 6.69 -9.96 -24.43
CA ALA A 257 6.67 -10.81 -23.23
C ALA A 257 6.52 -10.07 -21.87
N GLY A 258 6.18 -8.79 -21.88
CA GLY A 258 6.01 -7.99 -20.68
C GLY A 258 4.59 -8.05 -20.13
N GLY A 259 4.47 -7.94 -18.81
CA GLY A 259 3.19 -7.87 -18.12
C GLY A 259 3.36 -7.09 -16.83
N ALA A 260 2.41 -6.19 -16.55
CA ALA A 260 2.35 -5.52 -15.28
C ALA A 260 1.82 -6.51 -14.23
N CYS A 261 2.40 -6.49 -13.03
CA CYS A 261 2.02 -7.29 -11.89
C CYS A 261 0.63 -6.90 -11.39
N ARG A 262 -0.07 -7.88 -10.84
CA ARG A 262 -1.40 -7.71 -10.26
C ARG A 262 -1.54 -8.56 -9.00
N GLY A 263 -2.28 -8.03 -8.04
CA GLY A 263 -2.53 -8.63 -6.72
C GLY A 263 -3.42 -9.86 -6.77
N ALA A 264 -4.57 -9.83 -6.07
CA ALA A 264 -5.51 -10.94 -5.95
C ALA A 264 -6.49 -11.04 -7.14
N SER A 265 -6.59 -10.02 -7.98
CA SER A 265 -7.38 -10.01 -9.21
C SER A 265 -6.63 -9.32 -10.35
N ALA A 266 -7.06 -9.49 -11.60
CA ALA A 266 -6.49 -8.77 -12.74
C ALA A 266 -6.76 -7.24 -12.68
N GLN A 267 -7.80 -6.84 -11.95
CA GLN A 267 -8.18 -5.45 -11.71
C GLN A 267 -7.45 -4.83 -10.52
N ASP A 268 -6.72 -5.62 -9.73
CA ASP A 268 -5.85 -5.15 -8.65
C ASP A 268 -4.57 -4.57 -9.26
N ALA A 269 -4.78 -3.55 -10.10
CA ALA A 269 -3.77 -2.75 -10.75
C ALA A 269 -3.31 -1.65 -9.82
N SER A 270 -2.05 -1.31 -9.96
CA SER A 270 -1.32 -0.38 -9.12
C SER A 270 -1.92 1.04 -9.10
N ASN A 271 -2.66 1.42 -10.13
CA ASN A 271 -3.00 2.80 -10.45
C ASN A 271 -4.50 3.15 -10.35
N LEU A 272 -5.41 2.19 -10.15
CA LEU A 272 -6.85 2.44 -10.33
C LEU A 272 -7.57 2.97 -9.09
N ASP A 273 -7.03 2.78 -7.88
CA ASP A 273 -7.65 3.28 -6.65
C ASP A 273 -6.59 3.82 -5.67
N PRO A 274 -6.38 5.15 -5.61
CA PRO A 274 -5.46 5.76 -4.66
C PRO A 274 -5.75 5.33 -3.22
N SER A 275 -7.02 5.11 -2.86
CA SER A 275 -7.39 4.70 -1.50
C SER A 275 -7.00 3.26 -1.15
N LYS A 276 -6.58 2.45 -2.13
CA LYS A 276 -6.24 1.03 -1.97
C LYS A 276 -4.77 0.70 -2.32
N ARG A 277 -3.87 1.67 -2.39
CA ARG A 277 -2.47 1.46 -2.83
C ARG A 277 -1.55 0.68 -1.87
N ASN A 278 -2.08 -0.09 -0.94
CA ASN A 278 -1.31 -0.85 0.04
C ASN A 278 -0.70 -2.16 -0.51
N TYR A 279 -0.37 -2.21 -1.80
CA TYR A 279 0.08 -3.44 -2.49
C TYR A 279 1.56 -3.42 -2.87
N TYR A 280 2.13 -2.23 -3.02
CA TYR A 280 3.52 -2.06 -3.39
C TYR A 280 4.00 -0.66 -3.01
N ALA A 281 5.31 -0.53 -2.87
CA ALA A 281 6.00 0.75 -2.79
C ALA A 281 6.72 1.04 -4.11
N THR A 282 6.80 2.30 -4.52
CA THR A 282 7.50 2.70 -5.75
C THR A 282 8.90 3.18 -5.45
N TRP A 283 9.88 2.69 -6.20
CA TRP A 283 11.29 3.03 -6.09
C TRP A 283 11.85 3.42 -7.45
N THR A 284 12.83 4.32 -7.49
CA THR A 284 13.60 4.54 -8.72
C THR A 284 14.59 3.40 -8.87
N ALA A 285 14.63 2.82 -10.08
CA ALA A 285 15.58 1.78 -10.43
C ALA A 285 15.92 1.95 -11.92
N ALA A 286 17.20 2.10 -12.26
CA ALA A 286 17.64 2.22 -13.64
C ALA A 286 17.64 0.87 -14.37
N THR A 287 17.69 -0.26 -13.62
CA THR A 287 17.73 -1.60 -14.20
C THR A 287 16.85 -2.59 -13.44
N LEU A 288 16.44 -3.67 -14.12
CA LEU A 288 15.75 -4.77 -13.47
C LEU A 288 16.57 -5.34 -12.31
N LYS A 289 17.89 -5.50 -12.48
CA LYS A 289 18.76 -6.02 -11.42
C LYS A 289 18.69 -5.19 -10.14
N GLU A 290 18.67 -3.87 -10.29
CA GLU A 290 18.53 -2.92 -9.19
C GLU A 290 17.16 -3.04 -8.52
N CYS A 291 16.09 -3.19 -9.30
CA CYS A 291 14.74 -3.45 -8.80
C CYS A 291 14.65 -4.74 -7.96
N LEU A 292 15.27 -5.83 -8.43
CA LEU A 292 15.36 -7.09 -7.67
C LEU A 292 16.19 -6.93 -6.39
N GLU A 293 17.26 -6.14 -6.43
CA GLU A 293 18.07 -5.83 -5.26
C GLU A 293 17.25 -5.04 -4.23
N ILE A 294 16.51 -4.01 -4.63
CA ILE A 294 15.62 -3.24 -3.73
C ILE A 294 14.66 -4.19 -3.00
N CYS A 295 13.98 -5.08 -3.72
CA CYS A 295 13.09 -6.07 -3.12
C CYS A 295 13.81 -6.98 -2.11
N SER A 296 15.06 -7.37 -2.37
CA SER A 296 15.85 -8.20 -1.45
C SER A 296 16.12 -7.53 -0.11
N TRP A 297 16.14 -6.19 -0.05
CA TRP A 297 16.30 -5.43 1.19
C TRP A 297 14.99 -5.25 1.98
N LYS A 298 13.83 -5.45 1.35
CA LYS A 298 12.51 -5.32 1.99
C LYS A 298 12.04 -6.64 2.54
N GLN A 299 11.71 -6.68 3.83
CA GLN A 299 11.33 -7.92 4.54
C GLN A 299 9.96 -8.46 4.13
N ASP A 300 9.09 -7.60 3.62
CA ASP A 300 7.74 -7.89 3.16
C ASP A 300 7.65 -8.03 1.64
N CYS A 301 8.74 -7.84 0.90
CA CYS A 301 8.68 -7.99 -0.55
C CYS A 301 8.31 -9.42 -0.96
N THR A 302 7.34 -9.51 -1.85
CA THR A 302 6.80 -10.73 -2.46
C THR A 302 7.08 -10.79 -3.96
N GLY A 303 7.57 -9.70 -4.56
CA GLY A 303 7.90 -9.60 -5.97
C GLY A 303 8.09 -8.16 -6.43
N VAL A 304 8.36 -7.98 -7.72
CA VAL A 304 8.58 -6.68 -8.33
C VAL A 304 7.92 -6.54 -9.69
N GLU A 305 7.47 -5.33 -10.01
CA GLU A 305 7.22 -4.86 -11.37
C GLU A 305 8.31 -3.85 -11.75
N PHE A 306 9.01 -4.08 -12.84
CA PHE A 306 10.02 -3.15 -13.35
C PHE A 306 9.55 -2.52 -14.66
N SER A 307 9.67 -1.19 -14.78
CA SER A 307 9.41 -0.46 -16.01
C SER A 307 10.69 0.15 -16.57
N GLU A 308 11.22 -0.43 -17.65
CA GLU A 308 12.45 0.06 -18.28
C GLU A 308 12.30 1.51 -18.80
N ASN A 309 11.16 1.80 -19.43
CA ASN A 309 10.89 3.11 -20.05
C ASN A 309 10.84 4.25 -19.04
N HIS A 310 10.37 3.97 -17.82
CA HIS A 310 10.18 4.98 -16.79
C HIS A 310 11.21 4.90 -15.66
N SER A 311 12.11 3.91 -15.69
CA SER A 311 13.15 3.70 -14.68
C SER A 311 12.60 3.66 -13.24
N TYR A 312 11.46 2.97 -13.04
CA TYR A 312 10.92 2.70 -11.71
C TYR A 312 10.66 1.21 -11.48
N CYS A 313 10.56 0.90 -10.20
CA CYS A 313 10.34 -0.41 -9.63
C CYS A 313 9.17 -0.35 -8.65
N GLU A 314 8.10 -1.09 -8.89
CA GLU A 314 7.08 -1.35 -7.88
C GLU A 314 7.51 -2.59 -7.09
N VAL A 315 7.73 -2.43 -5.79
CA VAL A 315 8.12 -3.49 -4.87
C VAL A 315 6.88 -3.95 -4.13
N TRP A 316 6.37 -5.13 -4.49
CA TRP A 316 5.10 -5.65 -4.01
C TRP A 316 5.22 -6.21 -2.60
N ASN A 317 4.39 -5.73 -1.67
CA ASN A 317 4.29 -6.23 -0.30
C ASN A 317 3.09 -7.19 -0.09
N VAL A 318 2.31 -7.43 -1.15
CA VAL A 318 1.29 -8.49 -1.20
C VAL A 318 1.59 -9.50 -2.31
N PRO A 319 1.19 -10.77 -2.16
CA PRO A 319 1.45 -11.78 -3.18
C PRO A 319 0.90 -11.40 -4.55
N ILE A 320 1.74 -11.53 -5.57
CA ILE A 320 1.37 -11.30 -6.96
C ILE A 320 0.70 -12.57 -7.50
N HIS A 321 -0.61 -12.55 -7.75
CA HIS A 321 -1.33 -13.70 -8.32
C HIS A 321 -1.55 -13.58 -9.82
N PHE A 322 -1.61 -12.38 -10.37
CA PHE A 322 -1.93 -12.15 -11.79
C PHE A 322 -0.89 -11.27 -12.47
N THR A 323 -0.99 -11.21 -13.79
CA THR A 323 -0.23 -10.30 -14.65
C THR A 323 -1.13 -9.86 -15.77
N ASP A 324 -1.02 -8.60 -16.15
CA ASP A 324 -1.85 -7.99 -17.17
C ASP A 324 -0.95 -7.48 -18.31
N PRO A 325 -1.28 -7.76 -19.59
CA PRO A 325 -0.53 -7.21 -20.72
C PRO A 325 -0.53 -5.68 -20.66
N ALA A 326 0.64 -5.08 -20.46
CA ALA A 326 0.80 -3.63 -20.38
C ALA A 326 1.74 -3.14 -21.49
N ALA A 327 1.37 -2.03 -22.14
CA ALA A 327 2.22 -1.37 -23.11
C ALA A 327 3.32 -0.61 -22.37
N GLY A 328 4.60 -1.03 -22.50
CA GLY A 328 5.71 -0.26 -21.94
C GLY A 328 6.88 -1.05 -21.34
N ASN A 329 7.25 -2.22 -21.89
CA ASN A 329 8.37 -3.05 -21.41
C ASN A 329 8.33 -3.30 -19.89
N TYR A 330 7.15 -3.65 -19.37
CA TYR A 330 7.00 -4.04 -17.97
C TYR A 330 7.45 -5.48 -17.77
N GLU A 331 8.23 -5.72 -16.73
CA GLU A 331 8.59 -7.07 -16.32
C GLU A 331 8.11 -7.36 -14.90
N CYS A 332 7.33 -8.43 -14.75
CA CYS A 332 6.81 -8.87 -13.46
C CYS A 332 7.58 -10.10 -12.94
N TYR A 333 8.06 -10.04 -11.71
CA TYR A 333 8.75 -11.15 -11.03
C TYR A 333 8.14 -11.43 -9.67
N VAL A 334 7.97 -12.71 -9.34
CA VAL A 334 7.60 -13.15 -7.99
C VAL A 334 8.85 -13.54 -7.24
N ALA A 335 8.98 -13.06 -6.00
CA ALA A 335 10.08 -13.42 -5.11
C ALA A 335 9.72 -14.64 -4.27
N TYR A 336 10.71 -15.50 -4.05
CA TYR A 336 10.63 -16.66 -3.17
C TYR A 336 11.88 -16.69 -2.27
N PRO A 337 11.78 -17.09 -1.00
CA PRO A 337 12.96 -17.38 -0.19
C PRO A 337 13.74 -18.55 -0.77
N GLU A 338 15.07 -18.51 -0.68
CA GLU A 338 15.98 -19.54 -1.22
C GLU A 338 15.70 -20.96 -0.68
N SER A 339 15.11 -21.08 0.52
CA SER A 339 14.71 -22.36 1.10
C SER A 339 13.63 -23.11 0.31
N GLY A 340 13.09 -22.52 -0.76
CA GLY A 340 12.59 -23.25 -1.92
C GLY A 340 11.50 -24.28 -1.64
N GLN A 341 10.27 -23.82 -1.40
CA GLN A 341 9.11 -24.54 -1.92
C GLN A 341 7.91 -23.59 -2.08
N PRO A 342 7.38 -23.39 -3.31
CA PRO A 342 6.20 -22.56 -3.53
C PRO A 342 4.94 -23.07 -2.79
N ASP A 343 4.94 -24.32 -2.33
CA ASP A 343 3.77 -24.99 -1.74
C ASP A 343 3.55 -24.70 -0.24
N GLY A 344 4.36 -23.85 0.41
CA GLY A 344 4.31 -23.67 1.87
C GLY A 344 4.56 -22.28 2.42
N ILE A 345 4.79 -21.27 1.58
CA ILE A 345 5.13 -19.92 2.08
C ILE A 345 3.84 -19.20 2.47
N LYS A 346 3.56 -19.16 3.77
CA LYS A 346 2.59 -18.23 4.34
C LYS A 346 3.22 -16.84 4.35
N TRP A 347 2.88 -16.03 3.35
CA TRP A 347 3.14 -14.60 3.38
C TRP A 347 2.46 -14.01 4.62
N ARG A 348 3.21 -13.24 5.44
CA ARG A 348 2.63 -12.57 6.60
C ARG A 348 1.57 -11.60 6.09
N ALA A 349 0.30 -11.88 6.38
CA ALA A 349 -0.72 -10.84 6.30
C ALA A 349 -0.26 -9.69 7.22
N SER A 350 -0.12 -8.50 6.66
CA SER A 350 0.25 -7.25 7.31
C SER A 350 -0.53 -7.07 8.62
N GLY A 351 0.09 -7.45 9.75
CA GLY A 351 -0.57 -7.53 11.05
C GLY A 351 0.39 -7.88 12.19
N GLY A 352 1.29 -6.96 12.53
CA GLY A 352 2.07 -6.97 13.77
C GLY A 352 3.21 -8.00 13.86
N LEU A 353 4.42 -7.54 14.22
CA LEU A 353 5.54 -8.42 14.55
C LEU A 353 5.15 -9.34 15.72
N SER A 354 5.04 -10.64 15.45
CA SER A 354 5.30 -11.68 16.45
C SER A 354 6.61 -12.37 16.08
N THR A 355 7.55 -12.42 17.03
CA THR A 355 8.70 -13.31 16.95
C THR A 355 8.20 -14.75 17.11
N GLU A 356 7.81 -15.39 16.01
CA GLU A 356 7.72 -16.84 15.97
C GLU A 356 9.13 -17.42 15.96
N SER A 357 9.37 -18.32 16.91
CA SER A 357 10.59 -19.09 17.07
C SER A 357 11.00 -19.73 15.76
N ILE A 358 12.27 -19.53 15.39
CA ILE A 358 12.98 -20.28 14.36
C ILE A 358 12.73 -21.76 14.61
N ALA A 359 12.04 -22.44 13.69
CA ALA A 359 12.03 -23.88 13.63
C ALA A 359 13.47 -24.35 13.41
N GLU A 360 13.99 -25.11 14.38
CA GLU A 360 15.35 -25.62 14.38
C GLU A 360 15.64 -26.43 13.12
N PRO A 361 16.83 -26.28 12.51
CA PRO A 361 17.26 -27.16 11.44
C PRO A 361 17.44 -28.57 12.02
N THR A 362 16.77 -29.55 11.41
CA THR A 362 17.01 -30.98 11.60
C THR A 362 18.40 -31.35 11.05
N SER A 363 19.45 -30.93 11.76
CA SER A 363 20.79 -31.44 11.57
C SER A 363 20.93 -32.74 12.36
N THR A 364 21.30 -33.81 11.67
CA THR A 364 21.57 -35.14 12.23
C THR A 364 22.84 -35.20 13.11
N ASN A 365 23.32 -34.05 13.61
CA ASN A 365 24.47 -33.94 14.52
C ASN A 365 24.10 -33.64 15.98
N LEU A 366 22.80 -33.48 16.31
CA LEU A 366 22.37 -33.11 17.67
C LEU A 366 22.54 -34.20 18.74
N THR A 367 22.87 -35.44 18.37
CA THR A 367 23.01 -36.53 19.34
C THR A 367 24.29 -36.46 20.14
N LEU A 368 25.38 -35.85 19.63
CA LEU A 368 26.64 -35.83 20.35
C LEU A 368 26.70 -34.74 21.43
N GLU A 369 26.23 -33.52 21.13
CA GLU A 369 26.27 -32.41 22.10
C GLU A 369 25.26 -32.58 23.24
N VAL A 370 24.07 -33.12 22.95
CA VAL A 370 23.07 -33.42 23.98
C VAL A 370 23.54 -34.55 24.90
N VAL A 371 24.22 -35.56 24.35
CA VAL A 371 24.80 -36.65 25.16
C VAL A 371 25.98 -36.13 25.99
N LEU A 372 26.86 -35.27 25.44
CA LEU A 372 27.93 -34.64 26.22
C LEU A 372 27.37 -33.78 27.36
N GLY A 373 26.36 -32.95 27.08
CA GLY A 373 25.68 -32.12 28.07
C GLY A 373 25.06 -32.95 29.20
N ALA A 374 24.38 -34.05 28.86
CA ALA A 374 23.79 -34.96 29.83
C ALA A 374 24.85 -35.65 30.72
N VAL A 375 25.98 -36.07 30.15
CA VAL A 375 27.09 -36.70 30.91
C VAL A 375 27.75 -35.70 31.86
N ILE A 376 27.94 -34.45 31.46
CA ILE A 376 28.49 -33.39 32.32
C ILE A 376 27.54 -33.10 33.49
N LEU A 377 26.25 -32.95 33.22
CA LEU A 377 25.23 -32.74 34.26
C LEU A 377 25.19 -33.90 35.26
N LEU A 378 25.26 -35.15 34.78
CA LEU A 378 25.31 -36.32 35.66
C LEU A 378 26.58 -36.34 36.52
N GLY A 379 27.73 -35.95 35.96
CA GLY A 379 28.99 -35.79 36.68
C GLY A 379 28.91 -34.76 37.80
N ILE A 380 28.28 -33.60 37.55
CA ILE A 380 28.08 -32.55 38.55
C ILE A 380 27.16 -33.04 39.67
N VAL A 381 26.06 -33.72 39.36
CA VAL A 381 25.13 -34.27 40.36
C VAL A 381 25.83 -35.30 41.25
N VAL A 382 26.63 -36.20 40.67
CA VAL A 382 27.42 -37.18 41.43
C VAL A 382 28.43 -36.48 42.34
N ALA A 383 29.13 -35.45 41.85
CA ALA A 383 30.08 -34.68 42.65
C ALA A 383 29.41 -33.98 43.83
N ILE A 384 28.23 -33.37 43.63
CA ILE A 384 27.43 -32.74 44.69
C ILE A 384 26.99 -33.79 45.72
N LEU A 385 26.49 -34.95 45.28
CA LEU A 385 26.08 -36.03 46.18
C LEU A 385 27.26 -36.58 47.00
N CYS A 386 28.44 -36.70 46.39
CA CYS A 386 29.69 -37.06 47.08
C CYS A 386 30.10 -36.00 48.11
N ALA A 387 30.04 -34.70 47.75
CA ALA A 387 30.33 -33.60 48.67
C ALA A 387 29.36 -33.57 49.86
N CYS A 388 28.06 -33.74 49.61
CA CYS A 388 27.02 -33.82 50.65
C CYS A 388 27.22 -35.01 51.59
N ARG A 389 27.60 -36.19 51.07
CA ARG A 389 27.97 -37.35 51.91
C ARG A 389 29.21 -37.07 52.76
N ARG A 390 30.20 -36.36 52.22
CA ARG A 390 31.43 -36.00 52.97
C ARG A 390 31.14 -34.97 54.06
N TRP A 391 30.22 -34.03 53.81
CA TRP A 391 29.81 -33.02 54.80
C TRP A 391 29.04 -33.61 55.99
N LYS A 392 28.23 -34.67 55.78
CA LYS A 392 27.53 -35.36 56.87
C LYS A 392 28.46 -36.08 57.86
N LYS A 393 29.76 -36.21 57.58
CA LYS A 393 30.74 -36.83 58.48
C LYS A 393 31.57 -35.85 59.32
N LYS A 394 31.30 -34.54 59.31
CA LYS A 394 31.95 -33.62 60.27
C LYS A 394 31.25 -33.66 61.63
N PRO A 395 31.91 -34.13 62.72
CA PRO A 395 31.33 -34.15 64.05
C PRO A 395 31.08 -32.72 64.53
N ARG A 396 29.81 -32.45 64.87
CA ARG A 396 29.36 -31.21 65.51
C ARG A 396 29.98 -31.09 66.90
N LYS A 397 31.11 -30.41 67.02
CA LYS A 397 31.57 -29.79 68.27
C LYS A 397 31.96 -28.35 67.97
N ALA A 398 31.52 -27.43 68.82
CA ALA A 398 31.62 -25.97 68.74
C ALA A 398 30.49 -25.24 67.98
N LYS A 399 29.29 -25.24 68.58
CA LYS A 399 28.29 -24.17 68.42
C LYS A 399 27.69 -23.86 69.79
N ALA A 400 28.46 -23.14 70.60
CA ALA A 400 28.00 -22.59 71.86
C ALA A 400 28.77 -21.30 72.20
N GLU A 401 28.84 -20.32 71.29
CA GLU A 401 29.33 -18.97 71.66
C GLU A 401 29.04 -17.84 70.65
N ALA A 402 27.88 -17.85 69.98
CA ALA A 402 27.54 -16.77 69.03
C ALA A 402 26.09 -16.24 69.14
N ALA A 403 25.43 -16.48 70.27
CA ALA A 403 24.05 -16.00 70.52
C ALA A 403 23.98 -14.77 71.45
N ARG A 404 25.09 -14.05 71.66
CA ARG A 404 25.13 -12.87 72.52
C ARG A 404 25.80 -11.70 71.80
N LYS A 405 25.08 -11.09 70.84
CA LYS A 405 25.23 -9.70 70.38
C LYS A 405 24.41 -9.51 69.09
N ARG A 406 23.14 -9.13 69.25
CA ARG A 406 22.37 -8.29 68.32
C ARG A 406 20.98 -8.05 68.92
N GLY A 407 20.90 -7.02 69.76
CA GLY A 407 19.69 -6.30 70.09
C GLY A 407 19.90 -4.83 69.69
N LEU A 408 18.79 -4.11 69.50
CA LEU A 408 18.62 -2.71 69.03
C LEU A 408 18.83 -2.55 67.50
N ASP A 409 17.99 -1.86 66.73
CA ASP A 409 16.91 -0.88 66.97
C ASP A 409 15.83 -0.97 65.87
N ILE A 410 14.55 -0.86 66.23
CA ILE A 410 13.44 -0.45 65.35
C ILE A 410 12.50 0.44 66.16
N ASP A 411 12.46 1.72 65.79
CA ASP A 411 11.45 2.75 66.03
C ASP A 411 11.67 3.78 64.90
N GLN A 412 10.78 4.63 64.41
CA GLN A 412 9.34 4.89 64.49
C GLN A 412 9.12 5.97 63.40
N HIS A 413 7.97 6.01 62.72
CA HIS A 413 7.24 7.26 62.47
C HIS A 413 5.86 6.97 61.87
N ALA A 414 4.85 7.36 62.64
CA ALA A 414 3.43 7.44 62.32
C ALA A 414 3.05 8.91 62.12
N GLY A 415 1.97 9.17 61.38
CA GLY A 415 1.37 10.49 61.22
C GLY A 415 0.18 10.47 60.27
N ASP A 416 -1.00 10.55 60.87
CA ASP A 416 -2.35 10.34 60.33
C ASP A 416 -2.92 11.50 59.49
N ALA A 417 -3.95 11.21 58.68
CA ALA A 417 -5.11 12.10 58.50
C ALA A 417 -6.34 11.33 57.98
N VAL A 418 -7.49 11.64 58.57
CA VAL A 418 -8.79 10.95 58.55
C VAL A 418 -9.84 11.82 57.84
N GLY A 419 -10.84 11.18 57.21
CA GLY A 419 -12.17 11.75 56.88
C GLY A 419 -12.83 11.04 55.70
N SER A 420 -13.71 10.05 55.91
CA SER A 420 -15.19 10.16 55.96
C SER A 420 -15.80 10.63 54.64
N GLY A 421 -16.74 9.98 53.96
CA GLY A 421 -17.68 8.90 54.29
C GLY A 421 -19.00 9.20 53.56
N ASP A 422 -19.48 8.23 52.77
CA ASP A 422 -20.84 8.02 52.22
C ASP A 422 -21.53 9.10 51.34
N GLU A 423 -22.06 8.68 50.18
CA GLU A 423 -23.53 8.57 49.94
C GLU A 423 -23.84 8.12 48.49
N MET A 424 -24.90 7.33 48.34
CA MET A 424 -25.29 6.55 47.16
C MET A 424 -26.43 7.19 46.35
N GLN A 425 -26.35 7.02 45.02
CA GLN A 425 -27.44 6.84 44.04
C GLN A 425 -28.34 8.06 43.63
N PRO A 426 -29.21 7.93 42.61
CA PRO A 426 -28.95 8.17 41.18
C PRO A 426 -29.91 9.27 40.64
N LEU A 427 -30.00 9.52 39.31
CA LEU A 427 -31.26 9.80 38.57
C LEU A 427 -31.00 10.41 37.15
N VAL A 428 -31.68 9.78 36.18
CA VAL A 428 -32.53 10.37 35.12
C VAL A 428 -31.96 10.70 33.72
N ASN A 429 -32.62 10.04 32.77
CA ASN A 429 -32.78 10.24 31.33
C ASN A 429 -32.88 11.71 30.86
N GLY A 430 -32.37 11.96 29.66
CA GLY A 430 -32.71 13.14 28.87
C GLY A 430 -32.45 12.90 27.39
N ALA A 431 -33.42 12.29 26.70
CA ALA A 431 -33.49 12.29 25.25
C ALA A 431 -33.84 13.70 24.74
N PHE A 432 -33.16 14.17 23.71
CA PHE A 432 -33.63 15.29 22.87
C PHE A 432 -33.26 15.01 21.41
N ASP A 433 -34.27 14.57 20.67
CA ASP A 433 -34.44 14.86 19.24
C ASP A 433 -34.71 16.36 19.08
N TYR A 434 -34.17 17.00 18.05
CA TYR A 434 -34.90 17.94 17.19
C TYR A 434 -34.03 18.40 15.99
N SER A 435 -34.48 17.99 14.80
CA SER A 435 -34.60 18.77 13.55
C SER A 435 -33.40 19.49 12.93
N SER A 436 -33.14 19.07 11.68
CA SER A 436 -32.51 19.80 10.58
C SER A 436 -33.03 21.23 10.39
N PRO A 437 -32.22 22.10 9.75
CA PRO A 437 -32.75 23.07 8.83
C PRO A 437 -32.19 22.88 7.41
N THR A 438 -33.12 22.83 6.48
CA THR A 438 -32.94 23.09 5.06
C THR A 438 -32.38 24.49 4.85
N SER A 439 -31.41 24.64 3.94
CA SER A 439 -31.02 25.93 3.39
C SER A 439 -30.96 25.86 1.87
N SER A 440 -31.99 26.46 1.28
CA SER A 440 -32.08 26.92 -0.10
C SER A 440 -31.29 28.22 -0.26
N LEU A 441 -30.40 28.29 -1.25
CA LEU A 441 -29.85 29.54 -1.83
C LEU A 441 -29.48 29.19 -3.29
N ALA A 442 -30.27 29.60 -4.27
CA ALA A 442 -30.26 30.91 -4.93
C ALA A 442 -29.33 30.90 -6.16
N SER A 443 -30.00 30.77 -7.31
CA SER A 443 -29.49 31.02 -8.64
C SER A 443 -29.16 32.51 -8.87
N GLY A 444 -28.14 32.77 -9.67
CA GLY A 444 -27.99 34.01 -10.42
C GLY A 444 -26.69 34.76 -10.14
N TYR A 445 -25.76 34.73 -11.09
CA TYR A 445 -25.35 35.88 -11.90
C TYR A 445 -24.28 35.44 -12.89
N GLY A 446 -24.57 35.62 -14.18
CA GLY A 446 -23.62 35.49 -15.29
C GLY A 446 -23.28 36.87 -15.87
N GLY A 447 -22.14 36.95 -16.56
CA GLY A 447 -21.59 38.15 -17.21
C GLY A 447 -20.55 38.84 -16.31
N SER A 448 -19.31 39.09 -16.74
CA SER A 448 -18.95 39.71 -18.01
C SER A 448 -17.49 39.44 -18.39
N ALA A 449 -17.26 39.40 -19.69
CA ALA A 449 -15.97 39.39 -20.36
C ALA A 449 -15.12 40.63 -20.03
N TRP A 450 -13.80 40.45 -19.94
CA TRP A 450 -12.83 41.48 -20.32
C TRP A 450 -11.66 40.87 -21.09
N ASN A 451 -11.30 41.60 -22.14
CA ASN A 451 -10.42 41.25 -23.24
C ASN A 451 -9.03 41.88 -23.00
N GLN A 452 -7.98 41.15 -23.40
CA GLN A 452 -6.68 41.60 -23.94
C GLN A 452 -6.01 42.90 -23.43
N SER A 453 -4.79 42.77 -22.89
CA SER A 453 -3.56 43.38 -23.46
C SER A 453 -2.28 42.94 -22.71
N ALA A 454 -1.27 42.51 -23.46
CA ALA A 454 0.12 42.32 -23.05
C ALA A 454 0.93 43.64 -23.27
N PRO A 455 2.27 43.68 -23.22
CA PRO A 455 3.23 43.23 -22.20
C PRO A 455 4.13 44.41 -21.73
N PHE A 456 4.83 44.27 -20.61
CA PHE A 456 6.01 45.10 -20.32
C PHE A 456 7.21 44.24 -19.96
N SER A 457 8.20 44.30 -20.86
CA SER A 457 9.58 43.85 -20.65
C SER A 457 10.36 44.96 -19.96
N PHE A 458 11.15 44.62 -18.94
CA PHE A 458 12.34 45.37 -18.58
C PHE A 458 13.49 44.39 -18.30
N ALA A 459 14.55 44.56 -19.07
CA ALA A 459 15.86 43.95 -18.89
C ALA A 459 16.71 44.79 -17.90
N PRO A 460 17.87 44.29 -17.43
CA PRO A 460 18.44 44.63 -16.13
C PRO A 460 19.45 45.78 -16.18
N ALA A 461 19.59 46.49 -15.06
CA ALA A 461 20.69 47.42 -14.81
C ALA A 461 21.63 46.83 -13.75
N GLY A 462 22.90 46.69 -14.10
CA GLY A 462 23.98 46.36 -13.17
C GLY A 462 24.58 47.60 -12.49
N SER A 463 25.24 47.38 -11.35
CA SER A 463 26.40 48.11 -10.80
C SER A 463 26.77 47.39 -9.49
N GLN A 464 27.90 46.68 -9.43
CA GLN A 464 29.25 47.12 -9.07
C GLN A 464 29.40 47.98 -7.80
N ALA A 465 30.25 47.42 -6.92
CA ALA A 465 31.16 48.04 -5.95
C ALA A 465 30.60 48.50 -4.59
N GLY A 466 31.21 47.95 -3.53
CA GLY A 466 31.06 48.43 -2.16
C GLY A 466 31.66 47.49 -1.11
N GLN A 467 32.97 47.25 -1.17
CA GLN A 467 33.72 46.70 -0.04
C GLN A 467 33.71 47.71 1.12
N ALA A 468 33.30 47.27 2.32
CA ALA A 468 33.62 47.96 3.56
C ALA A 468 33.80 46.93 4.68
N SER A 469 35.05 46.76 5.05
CA SER A 469 35.58 46.05 6.21
C SER A 469 35.21 46.76 7.52
N TYR A 470 34.70 46.02 8.51
CA TYR A 470 34.71 46.40 9.93
C TYR A 470 34.74 45.14 10.82
N GLU A 471 35.76 45.05 11.66
CA GLU A 471 35.93 44.24 12.86
C GLU A 471 36.81 45.05 13.83
N PRO A 472 36.88 44.77 15.14
CA PRO A 472 35.80 44.41 16.06
C PRO A 472 35.88 45.25 17.37
N LEU A 473 34.81 45.29 18.16
CA LEU A 473 34.89 45.67 19.58
C LEU A 473 34.17 44.65 20.45
N ALA A 474 34.96 44.08 21.36
CA ALA A 474 34.59 43.12 22.38
C ALA A 474 33.99 43.79 23.62
N GLN A 475 33.09 43.06 24.29
CA GLN A 475 32.67 43.05 25.70
C GLN A 475 31.18 42.64 25.69
N GLY A 476 30.69 41.61 26.37
CA GLY A 476 31.15 40.88 27.54
C GLY A 476 29.90 40.60 28.38
N SER A 477 29.29 39.42 28.21
CA SER A 477 28.24 38.92 29.10
C SER A 477 28.20 37.40 29.02
N GLN A 478 28.37 36.74 30.17
CA GLN A 478 28.33 35.30 30.30
C GLN A 478 26.89 34.79 30.29
N PRO A 479 26.58 33.70 29.55
CA PRO A 479 25.33 32.98 29.73
C PRO A 479 25.46 31.93 30.84
N MET A 480 24.42 31.89 31.69
CA MET A 480 24.13 30.77 32.58
C MET A 480 24.04 29.46 31.80
N ASP A 481 24.65 28.41 32.34
CA ASP A 481 24.61 27.03 31.85
C ASP A 481 23.44 26.28 32.54
N PRO A 482 22.36 25.91 31.82
CA PRO A 482 21.28 25.11 32.37
C PRO A 482 21.31 23.69 31.78
N TYR A 483 22.46 23.03 31.69
CA TYR A 483 22.49 21.60 31.34
C TYR A 483 23.47 20.81 32.21
N ARG A 484 23.04 20.59 33.45
CA ARG A 484 23.62 19.58 34.33
C ARG A 484 23.09 18.21 33.90
N ASP A 485 23.93 17.49 33.17
CA ASP A 485 23.81 16.10 32.72
C ASP A 485 23.24 15.16 33.82
N PRO A 486 22.05 14.55 33.65
CA PRO A 486 21.59 13.50 34.52
C PRO A 486 22.26 12.18 34.13
N GLN A 487 23.09 11.70 35.05
CA GLN A 487 23.81 10.42 35.05
C GLN A 487 23.14 9.30 34.24
N ALA A 488 23.94 8.70 33.35
CA ALA A 488 23.68 7.56 32.48
C ALA A 488 23.39 6.23 33.21
N GLY A 489 22.41 6.22 34.12
CA GLY A 489 21.97 5.05 34.89
C GLY A 489 20.53 4.59 34.62
N SER A 490 19.71 5.32 33.84
CA SER A 490 18.27 5.05 33.73
C SER A 490 17.81 4.39 32.41
N GLN A 491 18.60 4.45 31.33
CA GLN A 491 18.18 3.87 30.04
C GLN A 491 18.10 2.35 30.05
N THR A 492 18.99 1.67 30.79
CA THR A 492 18.96 0.21 30.95
C THR A 492 17.72 -0.28 31.68
N THR A 493 17.21 0.49 32.64
CA THR A 493 16.02 0.13 33.42
C THR A 493 14.75 0.29 32.59
N TYR A 494 14.66 1.33 31.76
CA TYR A 494 13.52 1.54 30.86
C TYR A 494 13.41 0.45 29.80
N LEU A 495 14.53 0.08 29.16
CA LEU A 495 14.54 -0.99 28.16
C LEU A 495 14.22 -2.37 28.77
N GLN A 496 14.62 -2.63 30.01
CA GLN A 496 14.22 -3.84 30.73
C GLN A 496 12.73 -3.85 31.07
N GLN A 497 12.18 -2.73 31.54
CA GLN A 497 10.74 -2.61 31.83
C GLN A 497 9.89 -2.77 30.57
N LEU A 498 10.30 -2.17 29.45
CA LEU A 498 9.62 -2.31 28.16
C LEU A 498 9.66 -3.76 27.66
N ARG A 499 10.81 -4.44 27.80
CA ARG A 499 10.94 -5.86 27.45
C ARG A 499 10.03 -6.76 28.30
N GLN A 500 9.96 -6.51 29.61
CA GLN A 500 9.09 -7.27 30.51
C GLN A 500 7.61 -7.06 30.17
N TRP A 501 7.21 -5.80 29.93
CA TRP A 501 5.84 -5.47 29.56
C TRP A 501 5.41 -6.14 28.24
N LEU A 502 6.28 -6.17 27.23
CA LEU A 502 6.02 -6.86 25.96
C LEU A 502 5.83 -8.37 26.15
N GLN A 503 6.65 -9.01 26.99
CA GLN A 503 6.53 -10.44 27.31
C GLN A 503 5.21 -10.76 28.03
N ASP A 504 4.80 -9.92 28.98
CA ASP A 504 3.55 -10.10 29.73
C ASP A 504 2.32 -9.91 28.82
N TYR A 505 2.38 -8.95 27.90
CA TYR A 505 1.35 -8.70 26.90
C TYR A 505 1.17 -9.90 25.94
N GLU A 506 2.27 -10.44 25.40
CA GLU A 506 2.22 -11.62 24.54
C GLU A 506 1.66 -12.84 25.28
N ALA A 507 2.07 -13.07 26.53
CA ALA A 507 1.57 -14.16 27.36
C ALA A 507 0.07 -14.03 27.69
N ALA A 508 -0.46 -12.81 27.79
CA ALA A 508 -1.90 -12.58 27.95
C ALA A 508 -2.67 -12.93 26.66
N ARG A 509 -2.16 -12.49 25.50
CA ARG A 509 -2.77 -12.77 24.19
C ARG A 509 -2.82 -14.26 23.84
N PHE A 510 -1.75 -15.02 24.16
CA PHE A 510 -1.74 -16.47 23.96
C PHE A 510 -2.75 -17.20 24.84
N ARG A 511 -2.97 -16.74 26.08
CA ARG A 511 -4.00 -17.31 26.96
C ARG A 511 -5.40 -17.08 26.41
N GLU A 512 -5.67 -15.90 25.86
CA GLU A 512 -6.96 -15.58 25.23
C GLU A 512 -7.21 -16.44 23.98
N LEU A 513 -6.21 -16.60 23.10
CA LEU A 513 -6.29 -17.48 21.93
C LEU A 513 -6.52 -18.95 22.30
N ALA A 514 -5.80 -19.45 23.30
CA ALA A 514 -6.01 -20.81 23.81
C ALA A 514 -7.42 -21.00 24.38
N GLN A 515 -7.96 -19.99 25.06
CA GLN A 515 -9.32 -20.02 25.59
C GLN A 515 -10.37 -19.99 24.47
N LEU A 516 -10.15 -19.22 23.41
CA LEU A 516 -11.04 -19.20 22.23
C LEU A 516 -11.01 -20.55 21.49
N GLN A 517 -9.85 -21.18 21.35
CA GLN A 517 -9.73 -22.52 20.75
C GLN A 517 -10.43 -23.59 21.61
N ALA A 518 -10.24 -23.56 22.92
CA ALA A 518 -10.93 -24.47 23.84
C ALA A 518 -12.45 -24.29 23.78
N ASN A 519 -12.93 -23.04 23.69
CA ASN A 519 -14.35 -22.73 23.54
C ASN A 519 -14.90 -23.21 22.19
N ALA A 520 -14.13 -23.09 21.10
CA ALA A 520 -14.52 -23.60 19.79
C ALA A 520 -14.63 -25.13 19.80
N GLN A 521 -13.66 -25.83 20.38
CA GLN A 521 -13.69 -27.29 20.52
C GLN A 521 -14.88 -27.77 21.37
N ALA A 522 -15.17 -27.08 22.47
CA ALA A 522 -16.34 -27.38 23.30
C ALA A 522 -17.68 -27.15 22.57
N ARG A 523 -17.73 -26.17 21.65
CA ARG A 523 -18.95 -25.81 20.90
C ARG A 523 -19.24 -26.74 19.73
N PHE A 524 -18.22 -27.36 19.14
CA PHE A 524 -18.36 -28.19 17.94
C PHE A 524 -18.34 -29.70 18.19
N GLY A 525 -18.28 -30.15 19.45
CA GLY A 525 -18.64 -31.52 19.84
C GLY A 525 -18.08 -32.62 18.94
N TYR A 526 -16.79 -32.56 18.59
CA TYR A 526 -16.11 -33.67 17.93
C TYR A 526 -15.94 -34.80 18.95
N ALA A 527 -16.97 -35.62 19.05
CA ALA A 527 -16.91 -36.89 19.74
C ALA A 527 -16.09 -37.84 18.85
N ASP A 528 -14.79 -37.92 19.12
CA ASP A 528 -13.97 -39.03 18.65
C ASP A 528 -14.49 -40.32 19.29
N GLY A 529 -15.27 -41.08 18.52
CA GLY A 529 -15.91 -42.27 19.04
C GLY A 529 -16.72 -43.08 18.03
N VAL A 530 -16.18 -43.42 16.86
CA VAL A 530 -16.65 -44.60 16.11
C VAL A 530 -15.46 -45.34 15.50
N ALA A 531 -14.90 -46.26 16.29
CA ALA A 531 -14.08 -47.34 15.78
C ALA A 531 -14.98 -48.56 15.46
N GLY A 532 -14.91 -49.03 14.23
CA GLY A 532 -15.14 -50.44 13.86
C GLY A 532 -16.57 -50.87 13.55
N GLY A 533 -16.79 -51.34 12.31
CA GLY A 533 -18.03 -52.04 11.96
C GLY A 533 -18.25 -52.22 10.47
N SER A 534 -17.43 -53.05 9.84
CA SER A 534 -17.60 -53.60 8.50
C SER A 534 -18.97 -54.27 8.29
N GLY A 535 -19.66 -53.95 7.18
CA GLY A 535 -20.85 -54.69 6.74
C GLY A 535 -21.57 -54.05 5.56
N VAL A 536 -21.10 -54.30 4.34
CA VAL A 536 -21.88 -54.08 3.10
C VAL A 536 -22.64 -55.37 2.79
N PRO A 537 -23.96 -55.35 2.58
CA PRO A 537 -24.62 -56.35 1.77
C PRO A 537 -25.02 -55.78 0.40
N ALA A 538 -24.90 -56.67 -0.59
CA ALA A 538 -25.32 -56.49 -1.97
C ALA A 538 -26.85 -56.50 -2.14
N ASN A 539 -27.29 -56.01 -3.31
CA ASN A 539 -28.66 -55.93 -3.87
C ASN A 539 -29.50 -54.79 -3.28
N LEU A 540 -30.13 -53.91 -4.04
CA LEU A 540 -30.79 -53.98 -5.36
C LEU A 540 -30.62 -52.64 -6.11
#